data_AF-I2FTW2-F1
#
_entry.id   AF-I2FTW2-F1
#
_cell.length_a   1.000
_cell.length_b   1.000
_cell.length_c   1.000
_cell.angle_alpha   90.00
_cell.angle_beta   90.00
_cell.angle_gamma   90.00
#
_symmetry.space_group_name_H-M   'P 1'
#
loop_
_entity.id
_entity.type
_entity.pdbx_description
1 polymer ?
#
loop_
_entity_poly.entity_id
_entity_poly.type
_entity_poly.pdbx_seq_one_letter_code
_entity_poly.pdbx_strand_id
1 'polypeptide(L)'
;MSQQLQTQLSSAGMAEDSAYYVGRYTIQGLQYGCLAATPLYLLQAARGRGFSLRALARYNWILPVTGAGAGSVAGYAATSQLDHPSLAARTSELRLDAQRVRQDDLHLIGSVLGALVLPAIFLKRTGLVNGLLGGAGLGGAGGMIVHQVQKLGGSGSAIEKLEGEAKGAVEKGKGKVEEMKGEVQKRL
;
A
#
# COMPACT_ATOMS: atom_id res chain seq x y z
N MET A 1 2.28 40.99 -22.42
CA MET A 1 2.52 39.53 -22.37
C MET A 1 2.01 38.97 -23.70
N SER A 2 2.87 38.37 -24.54
CA SER A 2 2.46 37.92 -25.88
C SER A 2 1.47 36.75 -25.79
N GLN A 3 0.49 36.69 -26.70
CA GLN A 3 -0.52 35.61 -26.73
C GLN A 3 0.14 34.21 -26.77
N GLN A 4 1.26 34.08 -27.48
CA GLN A 4 2.05 32.85 -27.53
C GLN A 4 2.53 32.38 -26.15
N LEU A 5 2.89 33.31 -25.27
CA LEU A 5 3.38 33.00 -23.92
C LEU A 5 2.23 32.54 -23.00
N GLN A 6 1.02 33.11 -23.16
CA GLN A 6 -0.18 32.64 -22.46
C GLN A 6 -0.60 31.24 -22.91
N THR A 7 -0.56 30.95 -24.22
CA THR A 7 -0.88 29.62 -24.74
C THR A 7 0.11 28.57 -24.25
N GLN A 8 1.42 28.88 -24.24
CA GLN A 8 2.43 27.97 -23.71
C GLN A 8 2.26 27.71 -22.21
N LEU A 9 2.05 28.76 -21.40
CA LEU A 9 1.81 28.60 -19.97
C LEU A 9 0.55 27.79 -19.66
N SER A 10 -0.54 28.03 -20.40
CA SER A 10 -1.78 27.26 -20.26
C SER A 10 -1.55 25.79 -20.62
N SER A 11 -0.88 25.50 -21.74
CA SER A 11 -0.57 24.11 -22.14
C SER A 11 0.33 23.39 -21.14
N ALA A 12 1.31 24.09 -20.55
CA ALA A 12 2.21 23.54 -19.55
C ALA A 12 1.45 23.24 -18.24
N GLY A 13 0.60 24.15 -17.76
CA GLY A 13 -0.22 23.94 -16.57
C GLY A 13 -1.18 22.76 -16.74
N MET A 14 -1.78 22.62 -17.92
CA MET A 14 -2.67 21.50 -18.23
C MET A 14 -1.94 20.15 -18.25
N ALA A 15 -0.72 20.12 -18.78
CA ALA A 15 0.09 18.90 -18.79
C ALA A 15 0.47 18.50 -17.36
N GLU A 16 0.83 19.46 -16.51
CA GLU A 16 1.14 19.24 -15.10
C GLU A 16 -0.08 18.71 -14.33
N ASP A 17 -1.23 19.37 -14.48
CA ASP A 17 -2.46 18.98 -13.82
C ASP A 17 -2.91 17.57 -14.26
N SER A 18 -2.81 17.27 -15.55
CA SER A 18 -3.13 15.95 -16.09
C SER A 18 -2.21 14.88 -15.52
N ALA A 19 -0.89 15.13 -15.51
CA ALA A 19 0.09 14.19 -14.96
C ALA A 19 -0.13 13.95 -13.46
N TYR A 20 -0.42 15.01 -12.70
CA TYR A 20 -0.74 14.91 -11.28
C TYR A 20 -2.02 14.08 -11.05
N TYR A 21 -3.06 14.34 -11.84
CA TYR A 21 -4.33 13.63 -11.74
C TYR A 21 -4.20 12.14 -12.07
N VAL A 22 -3.51 11.80 -13.17
CA VAL A 22 -3.19 10.41 -13.55
C VAL A 22 -2.35 9.73 -12.47
N GLY A 23 -1.33 10.42 -11.96
CA GLY A 23 -0.50 9.92 -10.86
C GLY A 23 -1.33 9.61 -9.62
N ARG A 24 -2.29 10.46 -9.28
CA ARG A 24 -3.21 10.24 -8.15
C ARG A 24 -4.02 8.97 -8.32
N TYR A 25 -4.63 8.76 -9.49
CA TYR A 25 -5.41 7.55 -9.75
C TYR A 25 -4.55 6.29 -9.77
N THR A 26 -3.29 6.41 -10.20
CA THR A 26 -2.30 5.33 -10.14
C THR A 26 -2.05 4.88 -8.70
N ILE A 27 -1.78 5.83 -7.79
CA ILE A 27 -1.55 5.53 -6.37
C ILE A 27 -2.81 4.92 -5.73
N GLN A 28 -4.00 5.45 -6.04
CA GLN A 28 -5.25 4.88 -5.54
C GLN A 28 -5.44 3.43 -6.01
N GLY A 29 -5.22 3.17 -7.30
CA GLY A 29 -5.29 1.82 -7.86
C GLY A 29 -4.31 0.86 -7.18
N LEU A 30 -3.09 1.32 -6.89
CA LEU A 30 -2.10 0.56 -6.13
C LEU A 30 -2.61 0.21 -4.73
N GLN A 31 -3.11 1.20 -3.97
CA GLN A 31 -3.62 1.01 -2.62
C GLN A 31 -4.80 0.04 -2.55
N TYR A 32 -5.75 0.16 -3.49
CA TYR A 32 -6.85 -0.79 -3.60
C TYR A 32 -6.36 -2.19 -3.96
N GLY A 33 -5.37 -2.30 -4.86
CA GLY A 33 -4.71 -3.56 -5.17
C GLY A 33 -4.06 -4.19 -3.95
N CYS A 34 -3.40 -3.41 -3.08
CA CYS A 34 -2.82 -3.90 -1.83
C CYS A 34 -3.87 -4.44 -0.87
N LEU A 35 -4.96 -3.69 -0.67
CA LEU A 35 -6.06 -4.11 0.20
C LEU A 35 -6.78 -5.34 -0.32
N ALA A 36 -6.97 -5.46 -1.63
CA ALA A 36 -7.68 -6.57 -2.27
C ALA A 36 -6.83 -7.85 -2.40
N ALA A 37 -5.51 -7.73 -2.47
CA ALA A 37 -4.61 -8.85 -2.73
C ALA A 37 -4.76 -10.02 -1.75
N THR A 38 -4.74 -9.71 -0.45
CA THR A 38 -4.83 -10.72 0.61
C THR A 38 -6.19 -11.43 0.66
N PRO A 39 -7.35 -10.74 0.71
CA PRO A 39 -8.64 -11.43 0.70
C PRO A 39 -8.88 -12.23 -0.58
N LEU A 40 -8.49 -11.71 -1.76
CA LEU A 40 -8.62 -12.46 -3.01
C LEU A 40 -7.78 -13.74 -3.02
N TYR A 41 -6.56 -13.68 -2.48
CA TYR A 41 -5.73 -14.86 -2.30
C TYR A 41 -6.34 -15.86 -1.31
N LEU A 42 -6.87 -15.40 -0.17
CA LEU A 42 -7.48 -16.27 0.83
C LEU A 42 -8.73 -16.98 0.27
N LEU A 43 -9.58 -16.27 -0.48
CA LEU A 43 -10.71 -16.86 -1.19
C LEU A 43 -10.26 -17.96 -2.15
N GLN A 44 -9.15 -17.75 -2.86
CA GLN A 44 -8.62 -18.74 -3.78
C GLN A 44 -7.96 -19.94 -3.08
N ALA A 45 -7.30 -19.71 -1.94
CA ALA A 45 -6.77 -20.78 -1.11
C ALA A 45 -7.90 -21.65 -0.54
N ALA A 46 -8.99 -21.02 -0.09
CA ALA A 46 -10.19 -21.70 0.42
C ALA A 46 -10.91 -22.53 -0.65
N ARG A 47 -10.81 -22.15 -1.93
CA ARG A 47 -11.32 -22.92 -3.08
C ARG A 47 -10.48 -24.15 -3.47
N GLY A 48 -9.59 -24.62 -2.60
CA GLY A 48 -8.90 -25.90 -2.76
C GLY A 48 -7.47 -25.82 -3.33
N ARG A 49 -6.91 -24.62 -3.55
CA ARG A 49 -5.50 -24.50 -3.99
C ARG A 49 -4.46 -24.64 -2.88
N GLY A 50 -4.91 -24.70 -1.61
CA GLY A 50 -4.03 -24.77 -0.45
C GLY A 50 -3.32 -23.43 -0.17
N PHE A 51 -2.82 -23.28 1.06
CA PHE A 51 -2.14 -22.06 1.48
C PHE A 51 -0.63 -22.17 1.25
N SER A 52 -0.07 -21.23 0.47
CA SER A 52 1.36 -21.02 0.27
C SER A 52 1.77 -19.56 0.53
N LEU A 53 2.76 -19.36 1.40
CA LEU A 53 3.33 -18.03 1.67
C LEU A 53 3.93 -17.38 0.43
N ARG A 54 4.50 -18.18 -0.48
CA ARG A 54 5.03 -17.67 -1.75
C ARG A 54 3.93 -17.13 -2.65
N ALA A 55 2.79 -17.82 -2.69
CA ALA A 55 1.64 -17.40 -3.46
C ALA A 55 1.00 -16.14 -2.85
N LEU A 56 0.86 -16.07 -1.52
CA LEU A 56 0.39 -14.87 -0.82
C LEU A 56 1.25 -13.65 -1.16
N ALA A 57 2.58 -13.80 -1.02
CA ALA A 57 3.53 -12.74 -1.32
C ALA A 57 3.45 -12.29 -2.79
N ARG A 58 3.26 -13.25 -3.72
CA ARG A 58 3.08 -12.95 -5.14
C ARG A 58 1.80 -12.17 -5.43
N TYR A 59 0.68 -12.53 -4.82
CA TYR A 59 -0.58 -11.80 -4.98
C TYR A 59 -0.45 -10.37 -4.50
N ASN A 60 0.25 -10.19 -3.37
CA ASN A 60 0.49 -8.89 -2.76
C ASN A 60 1.48 -7.99 -3.51
N TRP A 61 2.03 -8.39 -4.67
CA TRP A 61 2.67 -7.41 -5.56
C TRP A 61 2.06 -7.38 -6.95
N ILE A 62 1.53 -8.51 -7.45
CA ILE A 62 0.85 -8.54 -8.75
C ILE A 62 -0.42 -7.69 -8.73
N LEU A 63 -1.28 -7.85 -7.72
CA LEU A 63 -2.53 -7.07 -7.65
C LEU A 63 -2.28 -5.57 -7.48
N PRO A 64 -1.38 -5.10 -6.60
CA PRO A 64 -1.02 -3.68 -6.53
C PRO A 64 -0.49 -3.12 -7.84
N VAL A 65 0.41 -3.83 -8.53
CA VAL A 65 0.95 -3.38 -9.82
C VAL A 65 -0.16 -3.33 -10.89
N THR A 66 -1.02 -4.34 -10.93
CA THR A 66 -2.16 -4.39 -11.85
C THR A 66 -3.15 -3.26 -11.53
N GLY A 67 -3.44 -3.03 -10.26
CA GLY A 67 -4.29 -1.96 -9.78
C GLY A 67 -3.72 -0.58 -10.13
N ALA A 68 -2.40 -0.38 -9.99
CA ALA A 68 -1.72 0.83 -10.39
C ALA A 68 -1.91 1.09 -11.89
N GLY A 69 -1.68 0.09 -12.73
CA GLY A 69 -1.89 0.19 -14.17
C GLY A 69 -3.35 0.51 -14.54
N ALA A 70 -4.31 -0.19 -13.93
CA ALA A 70 -5.74 0.10 -14.11
C ALA A 70 -6.10 1.52 -13.66
N GLY A 71 -5.52 1.98 -12.55
CA GLY A 71 -5.65 3.34 -12.05
C GLY A 71 -5.09 4.38 -13.02
N SER A 72 -3.89 4.18 -13.59
CA SER A 72 -3.32 5.09 -14.59
C SER A 72 -4.20 5.21 -15.82
N VAL A 73 -4.71 4.08 -16.33
CA VAL A 73 -5.61 4.07 -17.50
C VAL A 73 -6.92 4.80 -17.18
N ALA A 74 -7.52 4.53 -16.01
CA ALA A 74 -8.74 5.21 -15.58
C ALA A 74 -8.52 6.72 -15.39
N GLY A 75 -7.38 7.11 -14.81
CA GLY A 75 -6.99 8.50 -14.66
C GLY A 75 -6.82 9.21 -16.00
N TYR A 76 -6.15 8.56 -16.96
CA TYR A 76 -5.95 9.11 -18.30
C TYR A 76 -7.28 9.25 -19.07
N ALA A 77 -8.15 8.24 -18.97
CA ALA A 77 -9.49 8.31 -19.53
C ALA A 77 -10.31 9.45 -18.89
N ALA A 78 -10.23 9.62 -17.57
CA ALA A 78 -10.90 10.70 -16.86
C ALA A 78 -10.36 12.08 -17.26
N THR A 79 -9.03 12.27 -17.38
CA THR A 79 -8.47 13.55 -17.83
C THR A 79 -8.86 13.88 -19.27
N SER A 80 -9.00 12.88 -20.14
CA SER A 80 -9.41 13.08 -21.54
C SER A 80 -10.84 13.61 -21.70
N GLN A 81 -11.68 13.49 -20.67
CA GLN A 81 -13.09 13.93 -20.68
C GLN A 81 -13.32 15.24 -19.92
N LEU A 82 -12.30 15.82 -19.28
CA LEU A 82 -12.43 17.00 -18.43
C LEU A 82 -11.90 18.26 -19.13
N ASP A 83 -12.66 19.35 -18.98
CA ASP A 83 -12.20 20.68 -19.38
C ASP A 83 -11.12 21.21 -18.41
N HIS A 84 -10.22 22.06 -18.90
CA HIS A 84 -9.11 22.65 -18.13
C HIS A 84 -9.49 23.28 -16.79
N PRO A 85 -10.52 24.14 -16.69
CA PRO A 85 -10.90 24.71 -15.39
C PRO A 85 -11.38 23.63 -14.41
N SER A 86 -12.07 22.59 -14.89
CA SER A 86 -12.52 21.48 -14.05
C SER A 86 -11.38 20.59 -13.60
N LEU A 87 -10.40 20.35 -14.48
CA LEU A 87 -9.20 19.59 -14.14
C LEU A 87 -8.39 20.33 -13.05
N ALA A 88 -8.10 21.62 -13.25
CA ALA A 88 -7.37 22.45 -12.29
C ALA A 88 -8.09 22.55 -10.93
N ALA A 89 -9.43 22.67 -10.95
CA ALA A 89 -10.22 22.67 -9.72
C ALA A 89 -10.06 21.33 -8.97
N ARG A 90 -10.17 20.18 -9.67
CA ARG A 90 -10.02 18.87 -9.04
C ARG A 90 -8.58 18.58 -8.60
N THR A 91 -7.56 19.03 -9.33
CA THR A 91 -6.17 18.85 -8.90
C THR A 91 -5.88 19.69 -7.67
N SER A 92 -6.41 20.92 -7.58
CA SER A 92 -6.26 21.74 -6.38
C SER A 92 -6.94 21.11 -5.16
N GLU A 93 -8.14 20.56 -5.30
CA GLU A 93 -8.84 19.83 -4.23
C GLU A 93 -8.03 18.61 -3.77
N LEU A 94 -7.47 17.84 -4.70
CA LEU A 94 -6.62 16.69 -4.40
C LEU A 94 -5.33 17.08 -3.68
N ARG A 95 -4.75 18.24 -3.99
CA ARG A 95 -3.54 18.77 -3.32
C ARG A 95 -3.81 19.21 -1.89
N LEU A 96 -5.03 19.64 -1.59
CA LEU A 96 -5.43 20.18 -0.28
C LEU A 96 -5.97 19.12 0.69
N ASP A 97 -6.17 17.88 0.23
CA ASP A 97 -6.71 16.80 1.07
C ASP A 97 -5.66 16.22 2.02
N ALA A 98 -5.60 16.78 3.23
CA ALA A 98 -4.69 16.34 4.29
C ALA A 98 -4.96 14.89 4.77
N GLN A 99 -6.20 14.39 4.66
CA GLN A 99 -6.50 13.01 5.06
C GLN A 99 -5.86 12.01 4.09
N ARG A 100 -5.86 12.34 2.80
CA ARG A 100 -5.20 11.53 1.77
C ARG A 100 -3.69 11.49 1.93
N VAL A 101 -3.06 12.63 2.21
CA VAL A 101 -1.61 12.67 2.47
C VAL A 101 -1.26 11.73 3.62
N ARG A 102 -2.02 11.80 4.72
CA ARG A 102 -1.81 10.93 5.88
C ARG A 102 -2.04 9.45 5.58
N GLN A 103 -3.00 9.13 4.71
CA GLN A 103 -3.24 7.77 4.24
C GLN A 103 -2.05 7.24 3.42
N ASP A 104 -1.52 8.06 2.51
CA ASP A 104 -0.37 7.71 1.67
C ASP A 104 0.89 7.51 2.52
N ASP A 105 1.12 8.35 3.54
CA ASP A 105 2.25 8.21 4.47
C ASP A 105 2.19 6.88 5.22
N LEU A 106 1.03 6.52 5.79
CA LEU A 106 0.86 5.25 6.50
C LEU A 106 1.03 4.05 5.55
N HIS A 107 0.52 4.16 4.33
CA HIS A 107 0.73 3.16 3.29
C HIS A 107 2.22 2.99 2.95
N LEU A 108 2.98 4.09 2.80
CA LEU A 108 4.42 4.04 2.51
C LEU A 108 5.22 3.47 3.67
N ILE A 109 4.98 3.93 4.90
CA ILE A 109 5.63 3.39 6.11
C ILE A 109 5.35 1.90 6.23
N GLY A 110 4.08 1.51 6.10
CA GLY A 110 3.68 0.12 6.11
C GLY A 110 4.41 -0.68 5.02
N SER A 111 4.48 -0.16 3.80
CA SER A 111 5.14 -0.83 2.67
C SER A 111 6.62 -1.04 2.92
N VAL A 112 7.34 -0.03 3.39
CA VAL A 112 8.78 -0.15 3.70
C VAL A 112 9.01 -1.17 4.81
N LEU A 113 8.23 -1.10 5.90
CA LEU A 113 8.33 -2.06 7.00
C LEU A 113 8.03 -3.48 6.55
N GLY A 114 6.95 -3.68 5.78
CA GLY A 114 6.58 -4.98 5.26
C GLY A 114 7.62 -5.55 4.29
N ALA A 115 8.19 -4.72 3.43
CA ALA A 115 9.26 -5.10 2.51
C ALA A 115 10.53 -5.55 3.25
N LEU A 116 10.82 -5.01 4.43
CA LEU A 116 11.96 -5.44 5.24
C LEU A 116 11.63 -6.69 6.05
N VAL A 117 10.47 -6.71 6.73
CA VAL A 117 10.10 -7.77 7.68
C VAL A 117 9.78 -9.09 6.98
N LEU A 118 9.04 -9.07 5.87
CA LEU A 118 8.61 -10.30 5.20
C LEU A 118 9.79 -11.16 4.71
N PRO A 119 10.77 -10.64 3.96
CA PRO A 119 11.94 -11.41 3.58
C PRO A 119 12.84 -11.70 4.78
N ALA A 120 12.98 -10.79 5.76
CA ALA A 120 13.80 -11.06 6.95
C ALA A 120 13.37 -12.34 7.69
N ILE A 121 12.06 -12.59 7.78
CA ILE A 121 11.53 -13.76 8.49
C ILE A 121 11.33 -14.96 7.55
N PHE A 122 10.86 -14.73 6.31
CA PHE A 122 10.39 -15.79 5.42
C PHE A 122 11.19 -15.96 4.12
N LEU A 123 12.45 -15.49 4.05
CA LEU A 123 13.26 -15.51 2.83
C LEU A 123 13.25 -16.86 2.09
N LYS A 124 13.43 -17.97 2.81
CA LYS A 124 13.48 -19.32 2.23
C LYS A 124 12.14 -19.77 1.63
N ARG A 125 11.02 -19.21 2.10
CA ARG A 125 9.67 -19.60 1.68
C ARG A 125 9.12 -18.70 0.57
N THR A 126 9.37 -17.40 0.65
CA THR A 126 8.85 -16.42 -0.33
C THR A 126 9.84 -16.15 -1.47
N GLY A 127 11.14 -16.24 -1.19
CA GLY A 127 12.20 -15.74 -2.06
C GLY A 127 12.35 -14.22 -1.96
N LEU A 128 13.50 -13.68 -2.37
CA LEU A 128 13.82 -12.27 -2.18
C LEU A 128 12.84 -11.33 -2.91
N VAL A 129 12.57 -11.57 -4.20
CA VAL A 129 11.71 -10.69 -5.02
C VAL A 129 10.27 -10.67 -4.50
N ASN A 130 9.66 -11.85 -4.30
CA ASN A 130 8.29 -11.89 -3.76
C ASN A 130 8.23 -11.43 -2.31
N GLY A 131 9.28 -11.68 -1.52
CA GLY A 131 9.39 -11.21 -0.15
C GLY A 131 9.41 -9.67 -0.07
N LEU A 132 10.26 -9.02 -0.85
CA LEU A 132 10.35 -7.56 -0.89
C LEU A 132 9.06 -6.92 -1.42
N LEU A 133 8.63 -7.31 -2.62
CA LEU A 133 7.48 -6.69 -3.28
C LEU A 133 6.16 -7.09 -2.61
N GLY A 134 6.01 -8.36 -2.25
CA GLY A 134 4.83 -8.84 -1.54
C GLY A 134 4.76 -8.33 -0.10
N GLY A 135 5.92 -8.12 0.52
CA GLY A 135 6.05 -7.44 1.80
C GLY A 135 5.62 -5.99 1.71
N ALA A 136 6.02 -5.28 0.64
CA ALA A 136 5.57 -3.93 0.38
C ALA A 136 4.05 -3.85 0.25
N GLY A 137 3.41 -4.72 -0.53
CA GLY A 137 1.96 -4.69 -0.65
C GLY A 137 1.21 -5.08 0.63
N LEU A 138 1.67 -6.11 1.35
CA LEU A 138 1.08 -6.51 2.64
C LEU A 138 1.22 -5.41 3.68
N GLY A 139 2.41 -4.85 3.81
CA GLY A 139 2.69 -3.77 4.76
C GLY A 139 1.91 -2.50 4.41
N GLY A 140 1.84 -2.16 3.12
CA GLY A 140 1.04 -1.04 2.62
C GLY A 140 -0.46 -1.21 2.87
N ALA A 141 -0.99 -2.43 2.73
CA ALA A 141 -2.36 -2.74 3.13
C ALA A 141 -2.56 -2.57 4.64
N GLY A 142 -1.60 -3.01 5.44
CA GLY A 142 -1.60 -2.80 6.89
C GLY A 142 -1.67 -1.31 7.27
N GLY A 143 -0.84 -0.47 6.64
CA GLY A 143 -0.86 0.99 6.85
C GLY A 143 -2.21 1.63 6.52
N MET A 144 -2.86 1.16 5.44
CA MET A 144 -4.19 1.61 5.04
C MET A 144 -5.28 1.20 6.04
N ILE A 145 -5.22 -0.04 6.55
CA ILE A 145 -6.15 -0.50 7.60
C ILE A 145 -5.97 0.36 8.86
N VAL A 146 -4.73 0.63 9.27
CA VAL A 146 -4.45 1.51 10.42
C VAL A 146 -5.05 2.90 10.19
N HIS A 147 -4.86 3.49 9.01
CA HIS A 147 -5.49 4.78 8.67
C HIS A 147 -7.02 4.72 8.84
N GLN A 148 -7.66 3.69 8.32
CA GLN A 148 -9.12 3.52 8.39
C GLN A 148 -9.62 3.34 9.84
N VAL A 149 -8.88 2.56 10.65
CA VAL A 149 -9.15 2.39 12.08
C VAL A 149 -8.99 3.70 12.83
N GLN A 150 -7.96 4.48 12.55
CA GLN A 150 -7.74 5.79 13.18
C GLN A 150 -8.84 6.79 12.82
N LYS A 151 -9.31 6.75 11.57
CA LYS A 151 -10.41 7.58 11.08
C LYS A 151 -11.75 7.24 11.75
N LEU A 152 -12.02 5.95 12.02
CA LEU A 152 -13.27 5.48 12.61
C LEU A 152 -13.27 5.46 14.15
N GLY A 153 -12.11 5.25 14.78
CA GLY A 153 -11.99 4.92 16.20
C GLY A 153 -11.63 6.07 17.14
N GLY A 154 -11.46 7.29 16.65
CA GLY A 154 -11.08 8.43 17.49
C GLY A 154 -9.74 8.21 18.22
N SER A 155 -8.65 8.19 17.44
CA SER A 155 -7.21 8.27 17.78
C SER A 155 -6.59 7.50 18.97
N GLY A 156 -7.31 7.08 20.01
CA GLY A 156 -6.73 6.51 21.24
C GLY A 156 -7.00 5.01 21.43
N SER A 157 -8.28 4.62 21.53
CA SER A 157 -8.65 3.29 22.06
C SER A 157 -8.35 2.11 21.12
N ALA A 158 -8.54 2.29 19.81
CA ALA A 158 -8.31 1.21 18.84
C ALA A 158 -6.82 1.00 18.54
N ILE A 159 -6.01 2.07 18.60
CA ILE A 159 -4.56 1.97 18.42
C ILE A 159 -3.93 1.30 19.65
N GLU A 160 -4.30 1.71 20.88
CA GLU A 160 -3.78 1.08 22.09
C GLU A 160 -4.06 -0.42 22.14
N LYS A 161 -5.24 -0.83 21.66
CA LYS A 161 -5.59 -2.25 21.59
C LYS A 161 -4.74 -3.01 20.56
N LEU A 162 -4.53 -2.44 19.38
CA LEU A 162 -3.66 -3.02 18.35
C LEU A 162 -2.19 -3.03 18.78
N GLU A 163 -1.73 -2.00 19.47
CA GLU A 163 -0.37 -1.92 20.01
C GLU A 163 -0.16 -2.95 21.12
N GLY A 164 -1.15 -3.14 21.99
CA GLY A 164 -1.15 -4.19 23.00
C GLY A 164 -1.09 -5.60 22.40
N GLU A 165 -1.90 -5.87 21.38
CA GLU A 165 -1.88 -7.15 20.67
C GLU A 165 -0.56 -7.38 19.91
N ALA A 166 -0.01 -6.34 19.28
CA ALA A 166 1.27 -6.41 18.58
C ALA A 166 2.45 -6.64 19.55
N LYS A 167 2.51 -5.92 20.67
CA LYS A 167 3.53 -6.13 21.70
C LYS A 167 3.45 -7.54 22.29
N GLY A 168 2.24 -8.03 22.58
CA GLY A 168 2.03 -9.40 23.06
C GLY A 168 2.47 -10.47 22.05
N ALA A 169 2.26 -10.24 20.75
CA ALA A 169 2.75 -11.16 19.71
C ALA A 169 4.28 -11.14 19.58
N VAL A 170 4.92 -9.97 19.71
CA VAL A 170 6.38 -9.82 19.69
C VAL A 170 7.03 -10.49 20.89
N GLU A 171 6.47 -10.32 22.09
CA GLU A 171 6.99 -10.98 23.30
C GLU A 171 6.86 -12.51 23.23
N LYS A 172 5.71 -13.02 22.78
CA LYS A 172 5.54 -14.47 22.53
C LYS A 172 6.53 -14.99 21.50
N GLY A 173 6.83 -14.20 20.46
CA GLY A 173 7.85 -14.52 19.47
C GLY A 173 9.25 -14.60 20.07
N LYS A 174 9.64 -13.61 20.88
CA LYS A 174 10.92 -13.61 21.61
C LYS A 174 11.05 -14.80 22.56
N GLY A 175 10.00 -15.10 23.32
CA GLY A 175 9.98 -16.23 24.24
C GLY A 175 10.25 -17.57 23.55
N LYS A 176 9.62 -17.81 22.38
CA LYS A 176 9.88 -19.03 21.59
C LYS A 176 11.30 -19.12 21.02
N VAL A 177 11.88 -17.97 20.67
CA VAL A 177 13.28 -17.91 20.18
C VAL A 177 14.26 -18.22 21.30
N GLU A 178 14.03 -17.69 22.50
CA GLU A 178 14.82 -17.99 23.70
C GLU A 178 14.70 -19.47 24.10
N GLU A 179 13.49 -20.03 24.08
CA GLU A 179 13.22 -21.44 24.38
C GLU A 179 13.95 -22.38 23.43
N MET A 180 13.88 -22.12 22.11
CA MET A 180 14.65 -22.86 21.11
C MET A 180 16.16 -22.75 21.31
N LYS A 181 16.66 -21.58 21.71
CA LYS A 181 18.09 -21.36 21.94
C LYS A 181 18.58 -22.18 23.14
N GLY A 182 17.78 -22.26 24.20
CA GLY A 182 18.06 -23.11 25.36
C GLY A 182 18.00 -24.61 25.05
N GLU A 183 17.07 -25.04 24.20
CA GLU A 183 16.97 -26.45 23.80
C GLU A 183 18.13 -26.90 22.91
N VAL A 184 18.61 -26.02 22.02
CA VAL A 184 19.80 -26.28 21.17
C VAL A 184 21.07 -26.34 22.02
N GLN A 185 21.20 -25.49 23.04
CA GLN A 185 22.36 -25.46 23.93
C GLN A 185 22.44 -26.68 24.87
N LYS A 186 21.32 -27.37 25.14
CA LYS A 186 21.29 -28.64 25.88
C LYS A 186 21.62 -29.86 25.04
N ARG A 187 21.64 -29.73 23.70
CA ARG A 187 21.93 -30.83 22.76
C ARG A 187 23.37 -30.78 22.19
N LEU A 188 24.14 -29.76 22.55
CA LEU A 188 25.58 -29.63 22.32
C LEU A 188 26.34 -30.01 23.60
#